data_AF-A0A067BPF5-F1
#
_entry.id   AF-A0A067BPF5-F1
#
_cell.length_a   1.000
_cell.length_b   1.000
_cell.length_c   1.000
_cell.angle_alpha   90.00
_cell.angle_beta   90.00
_cell.angle_gamma   90.00
#
_symmetry.space_group_name_H-M   'P 1'
#
loop_
_entity.id
_entity.type
_entity.pdbx_description
1 polymer ?
#
loop_
_entity_poly.entity_id
_entity_poly.type
_entity_poly.pdbx_seq_one_letter_code
_entity_poly.pdbx_strand_id
1 'polypeptide(L)'
;MPGRVAEAIATPVPYGLRVDADRMEALIDGLSLVPALTSLDFCDCDLSSSAEPLMETLATTCMHLETLHVWGWDALTRREVVAVLSGTLNLPRLTSLSMVILLSPMLDVLPELVAAGRHLRTLHLETIYEKPGGVGEGKRALCRALALLQNAPFFMDALPEDTDGFVVLPELANAGHPLGAYP
;
A
#
# COMPACT_ATOMS: atom_id res chain seq x y z
N MET A 1 -21.62 33.54 6.08
CA MET A 1 -21.76 32.39 5.16
C MET A 1 -20.44 31.61 5.18
N PRO A 2 -20.25 30.62 6.06
CA PRO A 2 -19.10 29.73 5.98
C PRO A 2 -19.49 28.42 5.27
N GLY A 3 -18.71 28.08 4.24
CA GLY A 3 -18.87 26.85 3.44
C GLY A 3 -18.55 25.62 4.27
N ARG A 4 -19.49 24.67 4.27
CA ARG A 4 -19.33 23.34 4.85
C ARG A 4 -18.35 22.56 3.98
N VAL A 5 -17.20 22.20 4.57
CA VAL A 5 -16.32 21.16 4.05
C VAL A 5 -17.09 19.85 4.17
N ALA A 6 -17.30 19.15 3.06
CA ALA A 6 -17.93 17.84 3.07
C ALA A 6 -16.91 16.82 3.56
N GLU A 7 -16.81 16.67 4.87
CA GLU A 7 -16.09 15.57 5.51
C GLU A 7 -17.01 14.36 5.48
N ALA A 8 -16.79 13.44 4.55
CA ALA A 8 -17.50 12.17 4.50
C ALA A 8 -16.91 11.25 5.58
N ILE A 9 -17.28 11.49 6.83
CA ILE A 9 -16.90 10.63 7.95
C ILE A 9 -17.80 9.40 7.89
N ALA A 10 -17.28 8.28 7.38
CA ALA A 10 -17.89 6.97 7.61
C ALA A 10 -17.74 6.68 9.11
N THR A 11 -18.82 6.87 9.87
CA THR A 11 -18.87 6.48 11.28
C THR A 11 -18.57 4.99 11.41
N PRO A 12 -17.84 4.54 12.45
CA PRO A 12 -17.55 3.13 12.65
C PRO A 12 -18.86 2.38 12.91
N VAL A 13 -19.35 1.67 11.90
CA VAL A 13 -20.55 0.84 12.02
C VAL A 13 -20.12 -0.46 12.72
N PRO A 14 -20.76 -0.87 13.82
CA PRO A 14 -20.42 -2.11 14.49
C PRO A 14 -20.90 -3.29 13.64
N TYR A 15 -19.95 -4.11 13.19
CA TYR A 15 -20.13 -5.41 12.55
C TYR A 15 -20.83 -5.42 11.17
N GLY A 16 -20.01 -5.45 10.12
CA GLY A 16 -20.29 -6.29 8.93
C GLY A 16 -21.28 -5.76 7.90
N LEU A 17 -21.15 -4.50 7.47
CA LEU A 17 -21.74 -4.10 6.19
C LEU A 17 -20.78 -4.43 5.06
N ARG A 18 -20.71 -5.72 4.69
CA ARG A 18 -20.00 -6.13 3.48
C ARG A 18 -20.61 -5.37 2.30
N VAL A 19 -19.79 -4.59 1.61
CA VAL A 19 -20.20 -3.90 0.38
C VAL A 19 -20.24 -4.98 -0.70
N ASP A 20 -21.44 -5.40 -1.10
CA ASP A 20 -21.61 -6.29 -2.25
C ASP A 20 -21.33 -5.52 -3.56
N ALA A 21 -21.31 -6.23 -4.68
CA ALA A 21 -21.00 -5.65 -5.99
C ALA A 21 -21.93 -4.49 -6.38
N ASP A 22 -23.22 -4.54 -6.06
CA ASP A 22 -24.19 -3.49 -6.39
C ASP A 22 -23.92 -2.22 -5.58
N ARG A 23 -23.50 -2.39 -4.32
CA ARG A 23 -23.08 -1.27 -3.47
C ARG A 23 -21.75 -0.67 -3.92
N MET A 24 -20.87 -1.47 -4.51
CA MET A 24 -19.61 -1.00 -5.06
C MET A 24 -19.82 -0.17 -6.32
N GLU A 25 -20.75 -0.56 -7.20
CA GLU A 25 -21.15 0.25 -8.36
C GLU A 25 -21.71 1.61 -7.91
N ALA A 26 -22.64 1.61 -6.95
CA ALA A 26 -23.20 2.86 -6.40
C ALA A 26 -22.13 3.74 -5.73
N LEU A 27 -21.10 3.13 -5.11
CA LEU A 27 -19.97 3.85 -4.53
C LEU A 27 -19.09 4.49 -5.61
N ILE A 28 -18.78 3.76 -6.68
CA ILE A 28 -18.03 4.28 -7.83
C ILE A 28 -18.78 5.45 -8.49
N ASP A 29 -20.10 5.32 -8.68
CA ASP A 29 -20.95 6.40 -9.16
C ASP A 29 -20.92 7.62 -8.23
N GLY A 30 -20.98 7.37 -6.91
CA GLY A 30 -20.88 8.41 -5.89
C GLY A 30 -19.54 9.15 -5.93
N LEU A 31 -18.42 8.44 -6.08
CA LEU A 31 -17.08 9.03 -6.17
C LEU A 31 -16.93 9.94 -7.40
N SER A 32 -17.64 9.62 -8.48
CA SER A 32 -17.69 10.47 -9.69
C SER A 32 -18.32 11.84 -9.43
N LEU A 33 -19.04 12.01 -8.31
CA LEU A 33 -19.66 13.28 -7.91
C LEU A 33 -18.81 14.07 -6.90
N VAL A 34 -17.66 13.57 -6.47
CA VAL A 34 -16.83 14.18 -5.41
C VAL A 34 -15.38 14.42 -5.89
N PRO A 35 -15.16 15.29 -6.90
CA PRO A 35 -13.82 15.49 -7.47
C PRO A 35 -12.82 16.15 -6.50
N ALA A 36 -13.31 16.79 -5.44
CA ALA A 36 -12.50 17.43 -4.41
C ALA A 36 -12.04 16.46 -3.30
N LEU A 37 -12.28 15.15 -3.44
CA LEU A 37 -11.91 14.15 -2.47
C LEU A 37 -10.38 14.09 -2.30
N THR A 38 -9.90 14.21 -1.07
CA THR A 38 -8.45 14.20 -0.74
C THR A 38 -8.04 12.96 0.04
N SER A 39 -8.97 12.28 0.70
CA SER A 39 -8.73 11.07 1.47
C SER A 39 -9.91 10.12 1.31
N LEU A 40 -9.61 8.83 1.18
CA LEU A 40 -10.61 7.80 1.00
C LEU A 40 -10.19 6.51 1.72
N ASP A 41 -11.10 6.03 2.57
CA ASP A 41 -10.92 4.80 3.32
C ASP A 41 -11.94 3.76 2.86
N PHE A 42 -11.45 2.69 2.24
CA PHE A 42 -12.21 1.48 1.98
C PHE A 42 -11.98 0.52 3.13
N CYS A 43 -12.97 0.39 4.01
CA CYS A 43 -13.01 -0.65 5.03
C CYS A 43 -14.03 -1.72 4.62
N ASP A 44 -13.66 -2.99 4.75
CA ASP A 44 -14.54 -4.16 4.61
C ASP A 44 -15.23 -4.25 3.23
N CYS A 45 -14.54 -3.78 2.20
CA CYS A 45 -15.01 -3.75 0.82
C CYS A 45 -14.50 -4.96 0.03
N ASP A 46 -15.40 -5.66 -0.67
CA ASP A 46 -15.00 -6.67 -1.65
C ASP A 46 -14.58 -5.99 -2.95
N LEU A 47 -13.27 -6.07 -3.26
CA LEU A 47 -12.69 -5.47 -4.46
C LEU A 47 -12.57 -6.45 -5.64
N SER A 48 -13.02 -7.70 -5.52
CA SER A 48 -12.70 -8.76 -6.49
C SER A 48 -13.10 -8.48 -7.93
N SER A 49 -14.22 -7.79 -8.17
CA SER A 49 -14.64 -7.36 -9.51
C SER A 49 -14.42 -5.87 -9.77
N SER A 50 -14.05 -5.10 -8.75
CA SER A 50 -14.22 -3.65 -8.78
C SER A 50 -12.95 -2.86 -8.49
N ALA A 51 -11.82 -3.51 -8.19
CA ALA A 51 -10.54 -2.82 -7.98
C ALA A 51 -10.12 -1.96 -9.18
N GLU A 52 -10.17 -2.53 -10.38
CA GLU A 52 -9.81 -1.82 -11.63
C GLU A 52 -10.72 -0.61 -11.91
N PRO A 53 -12.07 -0.76 -11.98
CA PRO A 53 -12.95 0.38 -12.26
C PRO A 53 -12.92 1.42 -11.13
N LEU A 54 -12.75 0.99 -9.89
CA LEU A 54 -12.56 1.91 -8.77
C LEU A 54 -11.33 2.81 -8.99
N MET A 55 -10.17 2.21 -9.27
CA MET A 55 -8.94 2.97 -9.48
C MET A 55 -9.03 3.88 -10.70
N GLU A 56 -9.72 3.46 -11.77
CA GLU A 56 -9.99 4.29 -12.94
C GLU A 56 -10.86 5.50 -12.59
N THR A 57 -11.95 5.32 -11.84
CA THR A 57 -12.81 6.42 -11.39
C THR A 57 -12.07 7.40 -10.49
N LEU A 58 -11.23 6.90 -9.58
CA LEU A 58 -10.39 7.75 -8.74
C LEU A 58 -9.41 8.57 -9.58
N ALA A 59 -8.75 7.95 -10.57
CA ALA A 59 -7.80 8.63 -11.44
C ALA A 59 -8.43 9.70 -12.32
N THR A 60 -9.65 9.45 -12.80
CA THR A 60 -10.37 10.36 -13.70
C THR A 60 -11.09 11.48 -12.96
N THR A 61 -11.61 11.22 -11.77
CA THR A 61 -12.50 12.16 -11.08
C THR A 61 -11.88 12.74 -9.82
N CYS A 62 -11.20 11.91 -9.01
CA CYS A 62 -10.63 12.29 -7.72
C CYS A 62 -9.15 12.68 -7.84
N MET A 63 -8.81 13.60 -8.76
CA MET A 63 -7.42 14.01 -9.02
C MET A 63 -6.73 14.69 -7.83
N HIS A 64 -7.52 15.07 -6.81
CA HIS A 64 -7.05 15.65 -5.56
C HIS A 64 -6.80 14.63 -4.45
N LEU A 65 -6.99 13.34 -4.71
CA LEU A 65 -6.79 12.28 -3.74
C LEU A 65 -5.31 12.18 -3.35
N GLU A 66 -5.03 12.40 -2.07
CA GLU A 66 -3.69 12.36 -1.49
C GLU A 66 -3.46 11.10 -0.66
N THR A 67 -4.53 10.54 -0.09
CA THR A 67 -4.47 9.39 0.82
C THR A 67 -5.53 8.34 0.44
N LEU A 68 -5.10 7.09 0.32
CA LEU A 68 -5.96 5.94 0.05
C LEU A 68 -5.67 4.82 1.06
N HIS A 69 -6.71 4.39 1.78
CA HIS A 69 -6.66 3.22 2.64
C HIS A 69 -7.56 2.13 2.07
N VAL A 70 -7.01 0.91 1.94
CA VAL A 70 -7.73 -0.28 1.44
C VAL A 70 -7.58 -1.40 2.45
N TRP A 71 -8.53 -1.48 3.36
CA TRP A 71 -8.56 -2.44 4.45
C TRP A 71 -9.75 -3.39 4.30
N GLY A 72 -9.51 -4.67 4.55
CA GLY A 72 -10.54 -5.69 4.50
C GLY A 72 -10.23 -6.83 5.48
N TRP A 73 -11.28 -7.56 5.87
CA TRP A 73 -11.13 -8.78 6.67
C TRP A 73 -10.44 -9.88 5.88
N ASP A 74 -10.72 -9.93 4.58
CA ASP A 74 -10.09 -10.83 3.64
C ASP A 74 -8.89 -10.11 3.02
N ALA A 75 -7.76 -10.79 2.93
CA ALA A 75 -6.60 -10.24 2.27
C ALA A 75 -6.83 -10.11 0.77
N LEU A 76 -6.35 -9.02 0.17
CA LEU A 76 -6.49 -8.78 -1.25
C LEU A 76 -5.89 -9.91 -2.08
N THR A 77 -6.60 -10.32 -3.13
CA THR A 77 -6.07 -11.25 -4.12
C THR A 77 -4.93 -10.60 -4.90
N ARG A 78 -4.06 -11.42 -5.52
CA ARG A 78 -2.97 -10.90 -6.35
C ARG A 78 -3.46 -9.90 -7.40
N ARG A 79 -4.60 -10.18 -8.04
CA ARG A 79 -5.17 -9.31 -9.08
C ARG A 79 -5.59 -7.97 -8.51
N GLU A 80 -6.26 -7.96 -7.36
CA GLU A 80 -6.68 -6.73 -6.68
C GLU A 80 -5.47 -5.89 -6.26
N VAL A 81 -4.44 -6.52 -5.70
CA VAL A 81 -3.18 -5.85 -5.33
C VAL A 81 -2.54 -5.19 -6.56
N VAL A 82 -2.43 -5.91 -7.68
CA VAL A 82 -1.89 -5.35 -8.93
C VAL A 82 -2.72 -4.17 -9.42
N ALA A 83 -4.05 -4.28 -9.38
CA ALA A 83 -4.96 -3.23 -9.82
C ALA A 83 -4.80 -1.96 -8.96
N VAL A 84 -4.75 -2.10 -7.64
CA VAL A 84 -4.53 -0.97 -6.71
C VAL A 84 -3.16 -0.35 -6.93
N LEU A 85 -2.08 -1.15 -6.93
CA LEU A 85 -0.72 -0.65 -7.09
C LEU A 85 -0.52 0.04 -8.45
N SER A 86 -0.98 -0.57 -9.54
CA SER A 86 -0.86 0.04 -10.87
C SER A 86 -1.73 1.29 -10.99
N GLY A 87 -2.93 1.27 -10.39
CA GLY A 87 -3.84 2.40 -10.34
C GLY A 87 -3.24 3.62 -9.62
N THR A 88 -2.39 3.41 -8.60
CA THR A 88 -1.74 4.53 -7.89
C THR A 88 -0.89 5.40 -8.79
N LEU A 89 -0.33 4.83 -9.87
CA LEU A 89 0.48 5.56 -10.85
C LEU A 89 -0.36 6.59 -11.64
N ASN A 90 -1.67 6.38 -11.71
CA ASN A 90 -2.59 7.28 -12.39
C ASN A 90 -3.18 8.34 -11.46
N LEU A 91 -2.84 8.33 -10.16
CA LEU A 91 -3.31 9.30 -9.18
C LEU A 91 -2.22 10.35 -8.92
N PRO A 92 -2.28 11.53 -9.57
CA PRO A 92 -1.14 12.45 -9.64
C PRO A 92 -0.75 13.06 -8.29
N ARG A 93 -1.67 13.04 -7.31
CA ARG A 93 -1.46 13.60 -5.97
C ARG A 93 -1.42 12.56 -4.87
N LEU A 94 -1.58 11.28 -5.18
CA LEU A 94 -1.57 10.24 -4.17
C LEU A 94 -0.15 10.13 -3.60
N THR A 95 -0.04 10.40 -2.31
CA THR A 95 1.25 10.34 -1.59
C THR A 95 1.26 9.25 -0.53
N SER A 96 0.09 8.80 -0.07
CA SER A 96 -0.05 7.77 0.95
C SER A 96 -0.98 6.66 0.47
N LEU A 97 -0.48 5.43 0.50
CA LEU A 97 -1.28 4.21 0.32
C LEU A 97 -1.12 3.32 1.55
N SER A 98 -2.23 2.87 2.11
CA SER A 98 -2.25 1.77 3.06
C SER A 98 -3.11 0.63 2.56
N MET A 99 -2.62 -0.60 2.66
CA MET A 99 -3.42 -1.77 2.29
C MET A 99 -3.06 -3.02 3.09
N VAL A 100 -4.04 -3.90 3.22
CA VAL A 100 -3.88 -5.21 3.85
C VAL A 100 -3.64 -6.28 2.78
N ILE A 101 -2.56 -7.05 2.90
CA ILE A 101 -2.14 -8.04 1.90
C ILE A 101 -1.63 -9.34 2.51
N LEU A 102 -1.62 -10.39 1.71
CA LEU A 102 -0.84 -11.59 1.99
C LEU A 102 0.63 -11.37 1.60
N LEU A 103 1.56 -11.94 2.36
CA LEU A 103 2.99 -11.92 2.03
C LEU A 103 3.32 -12.82 0.83
N SER A 104 2.59 -13.91 0.66
CA SER A 104 2.80 -14.85 -0.45
C SER A 104 2.67 -14.19 -1.85
N PRO A 105 1.59 -13.45 -2.18
CA PRO A 105 1.46 -12.75 -3.45
C PRO A 105 2.42 -11.56 -3.63
N MET A 106 3.01 -11.04 -2.55
CA MET A 106 3.85 -9.84 -2.62
C MET A 106 5.08 -10.00 -3.50
N LEU A 107 5.70 -11.19 -3.48
CA LEU A 107 6.86 -11.47 -4.31
C LEU A 107 6.50 -11.46 -5.81
N ASP A 108 5.27 -11.84 -6.14
CA ASP A 108 4.76 -11.89 -7.52
C ASP A 108 4.29 -10.54 -8.06
N VAL A 109 4.27 -9.49 -7.22
CA VAL A 109 3.85 -8.12 -7.55
C VAL A 109 4.93 -7.09 -7.16
N LEU A 110 6.16 -7.56 -6.94
CA LEU A 110 7.30 -6.72 -6.57
C LEU A 110 7.54 -5.58 -7.58
N PRO A 111 7.44 -5.78 -8.92
CA PRO A 111 7.59 -4.70 -9.88
C PRO A 111 6.55 -3.58 -9.70
N GLU A 112 5.28 -3.94 -9.53
CA GLU A 112 4.16 -3.01 -9.33
C GLU A 112 4.32 -2.27 -8.01
N LEU A 113 4.74 -2.97 -6.96
CA LEU A 113 5.04 -2.39 -5.66
C LEU A 113 6.11 -1.32 -5.78
N VAL A 114 7.24 -1.65 -6.40
CA VAL A 114 8.37 -0.74 -6.58
C VAL A 114 7.98 0.46 -7.43
N ALA A 115 7.18 0.25 -8.48
CA ALA A 115 6.65 1.34 -9.29
C ALA A 115 5.79 2.29 -8.46
N ALA A 116 4.81 1.76 -7.72
CA ALA A 116 3.95 2.55 -6.83
C ALA A 116 4.77 3.31 -5.78
N GLY A 117 5.77 2.65 -5.19
CA GLY A 117 6.65 3.23 -4.20
C GLY A 117 7.47 4.43 -4.66
N ARG A 118 7.81 4.50 -5.94
CA ARG A 118 8.52 5.66 -6.49
C ARG A 118 7.64 6.89 -6.61
N HIS A 119 6.33 6.67 -6.68
CA HIS A 119 5.32 7.73 -6.77
C HIS A 119 4.80 8.15 -5.40
N LEU A 120 4.73 7.20 -4.47
CA LEU A 120 4.25 7.39 -3.11
C LEU A 120 5.34 7.94 -2.18
N ARG A 121 4.94 8.74 -1.20
CA ARG A 121 5.79 9.11 -0.05
C ARG A 121 5.72 8.08 1.06
N THR A 122 4.55 7.45 1.21
CA THR A 122 4.29 6.50 2.28
C THR A 122 3.51 5.32 1.72
N LEU A 123 4.03 4.11 2.00
CA LEU A 123 3.37 2.85 1.68
C LEU A 123 3.31 2.01 2.95
N HIS A 124 2.11 1.83 3.49
CA HIS A 124 1.87 1.02 4.68
C HIS A 124 1.24 -0.32 4.28
N LEU A 125 1.99 -1.40 4.44
CA LEU A 125 1.56 -2.76 4.11
C LEU A 125 1.30 -3.52 5.41
N GLU A 126 0.03 -3.83 5.67
CA GLU A 126 -0.35 -4.68 6.77
C GLU A 126 -0.51 -6.12 6.28
N THR A 127 0.04 -7.07 7.03
CA THR A 127 0.04 -8.49 6.63
C THR A 127 -0.91 -9.26 7.52
N ILE A 128 -1.93 -9.91 6.96
CA ILE A 128 -2.80 -10.81 7.73
C ILE A 128 -2.00 -12.08 8.06
N TYR A 129 -2.15 -12.57 9.30
CA TYR A 129 -1.44 -13.72 9.85
C TYR A 129 -1.40 -14.93 8.90
N GLU A 130 -0.25 -15.14 8.24
CA GLU A 130 0.15 -16.48 7.82
C GLU A 130 0.45 -17.30 9.08
N LYS A 131 0.19 -18.61 9.06
CA LYS A 131 0.27 -19.53 10.21
C LYS A 131 1.44 -19.22 11.18
N PRO A 132 1.26 -19.41 12.51
CA PRO A 132 2.32 -19.16 13.49
C PRO A 132 3.60 -19.90 13.10
N GLY A 133 4.66 -19.12 12.82
CA GLY A 133 5.95 -19.59 12.32
C GLY A 133 6.36 -19.07 10.93
N GLY A 134 5.42 -18.57 10.11
CA GLY A 134 5.69 -18.15 8.71
C GLY A 134 5.83 -16.64 8.46
N VAL A 135 5.16 -15.80 9.26
CA VAL A 135 5.11 -14.34 9.03
C VAL A 135 6.51 -13.70 9.01
N GLY A 136 7.39 -14.12 9.90
CA GLY A 136 8.76 -13.62 9.94
C GLY A 136 9.57 -14.00 8.70
N GLU A 137 9.31 -15.17 8.10
CA GLU A 137 10.00 -15.59 6.87
C GLU A 137 9.51 -14.83 5.64
N GLY A 138 8.19 -14.62 5.49
CA GLY A 138 7.64 -13.82 4.40
C GLY A 138 8.13 -12.37 4.41
N LYS A 139 8.13 -11.72 5.59
CA LYS A 139 8.69 -10.37 5.73
C LYS A 139 10.18 -10.33 5.39
N ARG A 140 10.97 -11.31 5.85
CA ARG A 140 12.41 -11.41 5.51
C ARG A 140 12.63 -11.65 4.02
N ALA A 141 11.83 -12.50 3.38
CA ALA A 141 11.91 -12.76 1.94
C ALA A 141 11.63 -11.49 1.14
N LEU A 142 10.60 -10.73 1.52
CA LEU A 142 10.31 -9.42 0.93
C LEU A 142 11.46 -8.44 1.15
N CYS A 143 11.99 -8.33 2.37
CA CYS A 143 13.14 -7.47 2.67
C CYS A 143 14.35 -7.81 1.79
N ARG A 144 14.67 -9.10 1.65
CA ARG A 144 15.76 -9.57 0.78
C ARG A 144 15.49 -9.22 -0.67
N ALA A 145 14.26 -9.45 -1.15
CA ALA A 145 13.88 -9.11 -2.51
C ALA A 145 14.03 -7.61 -2.78
N LEU A 146 13.59 -6.76 -1.85
CA LEU A 146 13.75 -5.30 -1.93
C LEU A 146 15.23 -4.88 -1.84
N ALA A 147 16.03 -5.48 -0.97
CA ALA A 147 17.45 -5.17 -0.83
C ALA A 147 18.27 -5.54 -2.08
N LEU A 148 17.82 -6.53 -2.86
CA LEU A 148 18.43 -6.88 -4.14
C LEU A 148 18.09 -5.87 -5.26
N LEU A 149 17.08 -5.01 -5.07
CA LEU A 149 16.77 -3.95 -6.01
C LEU A 149 17.67 -2.76 -5.75
N GLN A 150 18.51 -2.42 -6.73
CA GLN A 150 19.47 -1.31 -6.64
C GLN A 150 18.82 0.07 -6.38
N ASN A 151 17.50 0.19 -6.55
CA ASN A 151 16.73 1.43 -6.39
C ASN A 151 15.35 1.17 -5.77
N ALA A 152 15.31 0.44 -4.64
CA ALA A 152 14.08 0.31 -3.87
C ALA A 152 13.71 1.68 -3.25
N PRO A 153 12.50 2.22 -3.50
CA PRO A 153 12.11 3.56 -3.05
C PRO A 153 11.69 3.63 -1.58
N PHE A 154 11.79 2.52 -0.84
CA PHE A 154 11.20 2.37 0.49
C PHE A 154 12.25 2.33 1.58
N PHE A 155 11.96 3.02 2.68
CA PHE A 155 12.61 2.81 3.97
C PHE A 155 11.65 2.03 4.86
N MET A 156 12.11 0.92 5.42
CA MET A 156 11.29 0.10 6.30
C MET A 156 11.34 0.68 7.72
N ASP A 157 10.19 1.05 8.26
CA ASP A 157 10.08 1.72 9.57
C ASP A 157 10.48 0.80 10.73
N ALA A 158 10.21 -0.51 10.60
CA ALA A 158 10.68 -1.54 11.50
C ALA A 158 11.15 -2.77 10.73
N LEU A 159 12.42 -3.12 10.90
CA LEU A 159 12.96 -4.39 10.38
C LEU A 159 12.42 -5.56 11.21
N PRO A 160 12.20 -6.74 10.61
CA PRO A 160 11.95 -7.96 11.38
C PRO A 160 13.02 -8.18 12.45
N GLU A 161 12.64 -8.72 13.61
CA GLU A 161 13.60 -9.23 14.59
C GLU A 161 14.52 -10.26 13.88
N ASP A 162 15.84 -10.16 14.06
CA ASP A 162 16.92 -10.91 13.37
C ASP A 162 17.35 -10.43 11.95
N THR A 163 17.06 -9.19 11.54
CA THR A 163 17.50 -8.68 10.21
C THR A 163 18.87 -7.99 10.19
N ASP A 164 19.58 -7.95 11.33
CA ASP A 164 20.88 -7.27 11.50
C ASP A 164 21.99 -7.73 10.52
N GLY A 165 21.80 -8.85 9.83
CA GLY A 165 22.76 -9.39 8.85
C GLY A 165 22.55 -8.99 7.38
N PHE A 166 21.47 -8.28 7.02
CA PHE A 166 21.07 -8.14 5.61
C PHE A 166 20.96 -6.70 5.07
N VAL A 167 21.20 -5.68 5.89
CA VAL A 167 21.18 -4.28 5.45
C VAL A 167 22.57 -3.84 5.06
N VAL A 168 22.93 -3.99 3.78
CA VAL A 168 24.05 -3.22 3.21
C VAL A 168 23.52 -1.81 2.96
N LEU A 169 23.76 -0.90 3.90
CA LEU A 169 23.61 0.52 3.65
C LEU A 169 24.51 0.90 2.45
N PRO A 170 24.00 1.54 1.39
CA PRO A 170 24.83 1.97 0.26
C PRO A 170 25.79 3.12 0.59
N GLU A 171 25.93 3.52 1.85
CA GLU A 171 26.67 4.73 2.24
C GLU A 171 27.80 4.53 3.28
N LEU A 172 28.39 3.33 3.35
CA LEU A 172 29.64 3.11 4.10
C LEU A 172 30.76 2.44 3.28
N ALA A 173 30.59 2.25 1.97
CA ALA A 173 31.64 1.70 1.10
C ALA A 173 32.69 2.74 0.67
N ASN A 174 32.60 3.99 1.14
CA ASN A 174 33.53 5.07 0.73
C ASN A 174 34.16 5.84 1.91
N ALA A 175 34.28 5.20 3.06
CA ALA A 175 35.21 5.66 4.09
C ALA A 175 36.53 4.88 3.91
N GLY A 176 37.52 5.56 3.33
CA GLY A 176 38.86 5.02 3.14
C GLY A 176 39.43 4.43 4.44
N HIS A 177 40.09 3.30 4.28
CA HIS A 177 41.02 2.72 5.25
C HIS A 177 41.92 3.79 5.89
N PRO A 178 42.31 3.59 7.15
CA PRO A 178 43.60 2.95 7.31
C PRO A 178 43.60 1.81 8.33
N LEU A 179 44.44 0.83 7.99
CA LEU A 179 45.01 -0.17 8.89
C LEU A 179 45.43 0.45 10.23
N GLY A 180 44.89 -0.09 11.31
CA GLY A 180 45.33 0.17 12.68
C GLY A 180 45.24 -1.11 13.46
N ALA A 181 46.38 -1.77 13.63
CA ALA A 181 46.54 -3.01 14.37
C ALA A 181 46.39 -2.81 15.90
N TYR A 182 46.20 -3.96 16.57
CA TYR A 182 46.52 -4.32 17.96
C TYR A 182 45.36 -4.34 18.98
N PRO A 183 45.48 -5.18 20.05
CA PRO A 183 46.40 -6.32 20.28
C PRO A 183 45.71 -7.69 20.29
#